data_AF-A0A7J3XDT0-F1
#
_entry.id   AF-A0A7J3XDT0-F1
#
_cell.length_a   1.000
_cell.length_b   1.000
_cell.length_c   1.000
_cell.angle_alpha   90.00
_cell.angle_beta   90.00
_cell.angle_gamma   90.00
#
_symmetry.space_group_name_H-M   'P 1'
#
loop_
_entity.id
_entity.type
_entity.pdbx_description
1 polymer ?
#
loop_
_entity_poly.entity_id
_entity_poly.type
_entity_poly.pdbx_seq_one_letter_code
_entity_poly.pdbx_strand_id
1 'polypeptide(L)'
;MKIPLSWRRIKYRYRLIATQCENCGKIYFPPRFLCPNCRRKGKLKEVKLSGRGKVFSYTIVHVAAKEHENSSPYALAIVELEEGPKVIAQLVDCDFDEIYIGMPVEVAFRRIIEEDGLIHYGYKFRPIRSGSNG
;
A
#
# COMPACT_ATOMS: atom_id res chain seq x y z
N MET A 1 -2.80 -10.65 -19.76
CA MET A 1 -3.86 -9.66 -20.04
C MET A 1 -4.52 -9.10 -18.76
N LYS A 2 -3.82 -8.23 -18.02
CA LYS A 2 -4.33 -7.55 -16.80
C LYS A 2 -4.67 -6.07 -17.01
N ILE A 3 -4.66 -5.60 -18.26
CA ILE A 3 -4.78 -4.17 -18.62
C ILE A 3 -6.12 -3.57 -18.14
N PRO A 4 -7.31 -4.16 -18.42
CA PRO A 4 -8.58 -3.59 -17.96
C PRO A 4 -8.71 -3.55 -16.42
N LEU A 5 -8.12 -4.54 -15.73
CA LEU A 5 -8.11 -4.58 -14.26
C LEU A 5 -7.23 -3.47 -13.68
N SER A 6 -6.08 -3.20 -14.31
CA SER A 6 -5.18 -2.13 -13.88
C SER A 6 -5.84 -0.77 -14.05
N TRP A 7 -6.45 -0.50 -15.21
CA TRP A 7 -7.17 0.76 -15.45
C TRP A 7 -8.25 1.03 -14.40
N ARG A 8 -9.12 0.05 -14.11
CA ARG A 8 -10.17 0.17 -13.07
C ARG A 8 -9.63 0.45 -11.67
N ARG A 9 -8.38 0.06 -11.38
CA ARG A 9 -7.75 0.17 -10.05
C ARG A 9 -6.84 1.39 -9.90
N ILE A 10 -6.61 2.17 -10.96
CA ILE A 10 -5.71 3.35 -10.95
C ILE A 10 -6.04 4.27 -9.78
N LYS A 11 -7.30 4.71 -9.62
CA LYS A 11 -7.67 5.64 -8.55
C LYS A 11 -7.32 5.12 -7.15
N TYR A 12 -7.45 3.82 -6.92
CA TYR A 12 -7.18 3.19 -5.64
C TYR A 12 -5.68 3.03 -5.38
N ARG A 13 -4.91 2.66 -6.40
CA ARG A 13 -3.45 2.47 -6.29
C ARG A 13 -2.67 3.78 -6.29
N TYR A 14 -3.17 4.82 -6.96
CA TYR A 14 -2.43 6.07 -7.14
C TYR A 14 -2.71 7.05 -6.01
N ARG A 15 -3.95 7.06 -5.50
CA ARG A 15 -4.40 8.06 -4.53
C ARG A 15 -4.81 7.46 -3.17
N LEU A 16 -4.61 6.16 -2.97
CA LEU A 16 -5.09 5.40 -1.80
C LEU A 16 -6.55 5.72 -1.45
N ILE A 17 -7.42 5.64 -2.47
CA ILE A 17 -8.86 5.76 -2.25
C ILE A 17 -9.37 4.44 -1.67
N ALA A 18 -9.91 4.52 -0.46
CA ALA A 18 -10.52 3.45 0.31
C ALA A 18 -12.04 3.63 0.34
N THR A 19 -12.73 2.73 1.04
CA THR A 19 -14.17 2.87 1.34
C THR A 19 -14.40 2.85 2.84
N GLN A 20 -15.19 3.79 3.35
CA GLN A 20 -15.65 3.82 4.74
C GLN A 20 -17.14 3.46 4.82
N CYS A 21 -17.50 2.58 5.74
CA CYS A 21 -18.90 2.27 6.01
C CYS A 21 -19.50 3.33 6.93
N GLU A 22 -20.50 4.07 6.46
CA GLU A 22 -21.17 5.13 7.23
C GLU A 22 -21.92 4.59 8.46
N ASN A 23 -22.34 3.33 8.45
CA ASN A 23 -23.06 2.72 9.56
C ASN A 23 -22.16 2.32 10.73
N CYS A 24 -20.93 1.86 10.47
CA CYS A 24 -20.04 1.30 11.50
C CYS A 24 -18.67 1.96 11.59
N GLY A 25 -18.42 2.99 10.78
CA GLY A 25 -17.16 3.73 10.74
C GLY A 25 -15.96 2.98 10.14
N LYS A 26 -16.01 1.65 9.98
CA LYS A 26 -14.88 0.86 9.47
C LYS A 26 -14.45 1.28 8.07
N ILE A 27 -13.14 1.42 7.91
CA ILE A 27 -12.46 1.74 6.65
C ILE A 27 -11.87 0.45 6.06
N TYR A 28 -11.98 0.30 4.74
CA TYR A 28 -11.47 -0.85 4.00
C TYR A 28 -10.59 -0.40 2.84
N PHE A 29 -9.38 -0.97 2.78
CA PHE A 29 -8.47 -0.84 1.67
C PHE A 29 -7.83 -2.21 1.37
N PRO A 30 -7.85 -2.71 0.11
CA PRO A 30 -8.52 -2.14 -1.06
C PRO A 30 -10.03 -1.91 -0.84
N PRO A 31 -10.63 -0.96 -1.56
CA PRO A 31 -12.04 -0.61 -1.38
C PRO A 31 -12.94 -1.80 -1.66
N ARG A 32 -14.05 -1.86 -0.92
CA ARG A 32 -15.07 -2.92 -1.06
C ARG A 32 -16.39 -2.32 -1.52
N PHE A 33 -17.22 -3.15 -2.15
CA PHE A 33 -18.59 -2.78 -2.53
C PHE A 33 -19.63 -3.19 -1.46
N LEU A 34 -19.24 -4.08 -0.53
CA LEU A 34 -20.10 -4.55 0.56
C LEU A 34 -19.30 -4.50 1.86
N CYS A 35 -19.92 -3.96 2.92
CA CYS A 35 -19.31 -3.96 4.25
C CYS A 35 -19.39 -5.38 4.84
N PRO A 36 -18.27 -6.02 5.21
CA PRO A 36 -18.32 -7.34 5.85
C PRO A 36 -19.09 -7.35 7.18
N ASN A 37 -19.09 -6.24 7.91
CA ASN A 37 -19.77 -6.12 9.20
C ASN A 37 -21.28 -5.89 9.04
N CYS A 38 -21.67 -4.84 8.32
CA CYS A 38 -23.08 -4.44 8.16
C CYS A 38 -23.80 -5.15 6.99
N ARG A 39 -23.05 -5.85 6.13
CA ARG A 39 -23.53 -6.52 4.91
C ARG A 39 -24.36 -5.55 4.06
N ARG A 40 -25.57 -5.98 3.64
CA ARG A 40 -26.51 -5.21 2.82
C ARG A 40 -26.94 -3.88 3.47
N LYS A 41 -26.86 -3.74 4.80
CA LYS A 41 -27.21 -2.50 5.50
C LYS A 41 -26.09 -1.46 5.44
N GLY A 42 -24.87 -1.86 5.10
CA GLY A 42 -23.71 -0.97 5.09
C GLY A 42 -23.73 -0.04 3.89
N LYS A 43 -23.76 1.27 4.13
CA LYS A 43 -23.54 2.30 3.12
C LYS A 43 -22.06 2.63 3.07
N LEU A 44 -21.42 2.39 1.94
CA LEU A 44 -19.99 2.63 1.75
C LEU A 44 -19.78 3.90 0.93
N LYS A 45 -18.95 4.80 1.44
CA LYS A 45 -18.49 6.01 0.72
C LYS A 45 -17.00 5.95 0.47
N GLU A 46 -16.54 6.57 -0.61
CA GLU A 46 -15.11 6.68 -0.87
C GLU A 46 -14.46 7.66 0.11
N VAL A 47 -13.25 7.33 0.55
CA VAL A 47 -12.43 8.17 1.44
C VAL A 47 -10.97 8.10 0.99
N LYS A 48 -10.27 9.23 1.02
CA LYS A 48 -8.84 9.27 0.74
C LYS A 48 -8.06 9.01 2.03
N LEU A 49 -7.15 8.03 2.02
CA LEU A 49 -6.26 7.78 3.13
C LEU A 49 -5.09 8.78 3.13
N SER A 50 -4.54 9.06 4.31
CA SER A 50 -3.36 9.91 4.52
C SER A 50 -2.13 9.40 3.78
N GLY A 51 -2.03 8.08 3.61
CA GLY A 51 -0.84 7.41 3.11
C GLY A 51 0.24 7.24 4.16
N ARG A 52 -0.03 7.54 5.43
CA ARG A 52 0.88 7.29 6.55
C ARG A 52 0.53 5.99 7.25
N GLY A 53 1.53 5.37 7.84
CA GLY A 53 1.37 4.14 8.59
C GLY A 53 2.62 3.72 9.34
N LYS A 54 2.61 2.50 9.85
CA LYS A 54 3.74 1.88 10.54
C LYS A 54 4.00 0.49 9.98
N VAL A 55 5.26 0.07 9.96
CA VAL A 55 5.64 -1.31 9.62
C VAL A 55 5.05 -2.26 10.66
N PHE A 56 4.09 -3.10 10.27
CA PHE A 56 3.50 -4.13 11.13
C PHE A 56 4.37 -5.40 11.14
N SER A 57 4.90 -5.78 10.00
CA SER A 57 5.84 -6.90 9.81
C SER A 57 6.57 -6.72 8.47
N TYR A 58 7.77 -7.27 8.33
CA TYR A 58 8.55 -7.18 7.10
C TYR A 58 9.40 -8.42 6.85
N THR A 59 9.87 -8.55 5.61
CA THR A 59 10.85 -9.55 5.18
C THR A 59 11.74 -8.98 4.08
N ILE A 60 12.97 -9.49 3.97
CA ILE A 60 13.87 -9.16 2.87
C ILE A 60 13.85 -10.33 1.88
N VAL A 61 13.38 -10.04 0.67
CA VAL A 61 13.34 -11.02 -0.42
C VAL A 61 14.68 -10.96 -1.15
N HIS A 62 15.54 -11.95 -0.91
CA HIS A 62 16.85 -12.06 -1.53
C HIS A 62 16.83 -12.76 -2.90
N VAL A 63 15.85 -13.62 -3.13
CA VAL A 63 15.66 -14.34 -4.39
C VAL A 63 14.26 -14.04 -4.90
N ALA A 64 14.17 -13.11 -5.85
CA ALA A 64 12.91 -12.66 -6.42
C ALA A 64 12.38 -13.64 -7.48
N ALA A 65 11.06 -13.66 -7.66
CA ALA A 65 10.47 -14.24 -8.85
C ALA A 65 10.93 -13.49 -10.11
N LYS A 66 10.87 -14.15 -11.29
CA LYS A 66 11.35 -13.60 -12.57
C LYS A 66 10.81 -12.20 -12.88
N GLU A 67 9.54 -11.94 -12.59
CA GLU A 67 8.91 -10.62 -12.72
C GLU A 67 9.51 -9.49 -11.85
N HIS A 68 10.26 -9.84 -10.81
CA HIS A 68 10.86 -8.91 -9.85
C HIS A 68 12.39 -9.07 -9.74
N GLU A 69 13.01 -9.81 -10.65
CA GLU A 69 14.44 -10.15 -10.64
C GLU A 69 15.32 -8.89 -10.57
N ASN A 70 14.98 -7.86 -11.35
CA ASN A 70 15.68 -6.57 -11.38
C ASN A 70 15.51 -5.73 -10.09
N SER A 71 14.68 -6.16 -9.14
CA SER A 71 14.48 -5.48 -7.86
C SER A 71 15.04 -6.28 -6.69
N SER A 72 15.68 -7.42 -6.92
CA SER A 72 16.29 -8.22 -5.86
C SER A 72 17.64 -7.64 -5.43
N PRO A 73 17.97 -7.61 -4.13
CA PRO A 73 17.08 -7.82 -2.99
C PRO A 73 16.11 -6.65 -2.78
N TYR A 74 14.92 -6.92 -2.21
CA TYR A 74 13.98 -5.86 -1.79
C TYR A 74 13.29 -6.17 -0.46
N ALA A 75 12.96 -5.10 0.28
CA ALA A 75 12.14 -5.19 1.48
C ALA A 75 10.65 -5.22 1.13
N LEU A 76 9.93 -6.20 1.65
CA LEU A 76 8.47 -6.33 1.56
C LEU A 76 7.88 -6.21 2.96
N ALA A 77 6.89 -5.33 3.14
CA ALA A 77 6.28 -5.08 4.43
C ALA A 77 4.75 -5.15 4.37
N ILE A 78 4.20 -5.57 5.50
CA ILE A 78 2.82 -5.26 5.88
C ILE A 78 2.88 -3.91 6.59
N VAL A 79 2.21 -2.90 6.04
CA VAL A 79 2.07 -1.57 6.65
C VAL A 79 0.67 -1.45 7.22
N GLU A 80 0.57 -1.13 8.51
CA GLU A 80 -0.67 -0.71 9.15
C GLU A 80 -0.84 0.80 8.96
N LEU A 81 -1.85 1.20 8.19
CA LEU A 81 -2.16 2.60 7.94
C LEU A 81 -2.78 3.25 9.17
N GLU A 82 -2.62 4.57 9.33
CA GLU A 82 -3.18 5.33 10.45
C GLU A 82 -4.71 5.14 10.58
N GLU A 83 -5.40 4.96 9.45
CA GLU A 83 -6.85 4.74 9.43
C GLU A 83 -7.28 3.29 9.76
N GLY A 84 -6.32 2.37 9.94
CA GLY A 84 -6.53 0.99 10.38
C GLY A 84 -6.31 -0.14 9.34
N PRO A 85 -6.53 0.04 8.02
CA PRO A 85 -6.24 -1.02 7.05
C PRO A 85 -4.77 -1.43 7.02
N LYS A 86 -4.52 -2.71 6.79
CA LYS A 86 -3.18 -3.25 6.55
C LYS A 86 -2.95 -3.52 5.06
N VAL A 87 -1.81 -3.11 4.54
CA VAL A 87 -1.45 -3.26 3.12
C VAL A 87 -0.10 -3.93 2.97
N ILE A 88 0.04 -4.75 1.92
CA ILE A 88 1.34 -5.31 1.52
C ILE A 88 1.94 -4.37 0.48
N ALA A 89 3.18 -3.94 0.71
CA ALA A 89 3.91 -3.06 -0.20
C ALA A 89 5.42 -3.19 0.02
N GLN A 90 6.21 -2.81 -0.99
CA GLN A 90 7.66 -2.71 -0.83
C GLN A 90 8.03 -1.47 0.00
N LEU A 91 9.06 -1.62 0.83
CA LEU A 91 9.75 -0.48 1.45
C LEU A 91 10.90 -0.03 0.54
N VAL A 92 11.05 1.28 0.39
CA VAL A 92 12.07 1.93 -0.44
C VAL A 92 12.68 3.12 0.28
N ASP A 93 13.79 3.62 -0.27
CA ASP A 93 14.51 4.80 0.24
C ASP A 93 15.03 4.60 1.69
N CYS A 94 15.41 3.37 2.05
CA CYS A 94 16.01 3.00 3.33
C CYS A 94 16.90 1.76 3.19
N ASP A 95 17.88 1.63 4.08
CA ASP A 95 18.72 0.44 4.15
C ASP A 95 18.01 -0.68 4.91
N PHE A 96 18.32 -1.94 4.61
CA PHE A 96 17.56 -3.09 5.14
C PHE A 96 17.79 -3.34 6.63
N ASP A 97 18.96 -2.98 7.14
CA ASP A 97 19.35 -3.04 8.55
C ASP A 97 18.67 -1.95 9.39
N GLU A 98 18.21 -0.87 8.77
CA GLU A 98 17.45 0.19 9.44
C GLU A 98 15.98 -0.20 9.67
N ILE A 99 15.43 -1.20 8.96
CA ILE A 99 14.00 -1.54 9.01
C ILE A 99 13.67 -2.23 10.34
N TYR A 100 12.65 -1.72 11.04
CA TYR A 100 12.13 -2.31 12.29
C TYR A 100 10.60 -2.29 12.36
N ILE A 101 10.02 -3.22 13.13
CA ILE A 101 8.57 -3.25 13.41
C ILE A 101 8.19 -1.99 14.21
N GLY A 102 7.18 -1.27 13.73
CA GLY A 102 6.72 0.00 14.28
C GLY A 102 7.31 1.23 13.58
N MET A 103 8.26 1.06 12.65
CA MET A 103 8.86 2.17 11.91
C MET A 103 7.79 3.03 11.20
N PRO A 104 7.79 4.35 11.40
CA PRO A 104 6.85 5.25 10.74
C PRO A 104 7.19 5.39 9.25
N VAL A 105 6.19 5.21 8.40
CA VAL A 105 6.34 5.24 6.95
C VAL A 105 5.26 6.08 6.28
N GLU A 106 5.58 6.59 5.10
CA GLU A 106 4.66 7.30 4.22
C GLU A 106 4.67 6.74 2.80
N VAL A 107 3.56 6.93 2.09
CA VAL A 107 3.37 6.46 0.72
C VAL A 107 4.32 7.18 -0.24
N ALA A 108 4.94 6.41 -1.13
CA ALA A 108 5.65 6.90 -2.30
C ALA A 108 4.98 6.37 -3.58
N PHE A 109 4.65 7.26 -4.51
CA PHE A 109 4.16 6.87 -5.83
C PHE A 109 5.34 6.40 -6.69
N ARG A 110 5.33 5.13 -7.10
CA ARG A 110 6.45 4.49 -7.79
C ARG A 110 5.99 3.57 -8.92
N ARG A 111 6.88 3.33 -9.87
CA ARG A 111 6.78 2.22 -10.81
C ARG A 111 6.85 0.91 -10.03
N ILE A 112 5.88 0.02 -10.25
CA ILE A 112 5.77 -1.28 -9.58
C ILE A 112 6.36 -2.38 -10.46
N ILE A 113 5.89 -2.46 -11.70
CA ILE A 113 6.30 -3.47 -12.68
C ILE A 113 5.97 -2.97 -14.10
N GLU A 114 6.64 -3.53 -15.09
CA GLU A 114 6.26 -3.42 -16.50
C GLU A 114 5.82 -4.80 -16.99
N GLU A 115 4.59 -4.90 -17.49
CA GLU A 115 3.97 -6.16 -17.95
C GLU A 115 3.26 -5.87 -19.27
N ASP A 116 3.46 -6.71 -20.30
CA ASP A 116 2.84 -6.57 -21.62
C ASP A 116 3.02 -5.17 -22.27
N GLY A 117 4.18 -4.52 -22.06
CA GLY A 117 4.48 -3.16 -22.56
C GLY A 117 3.78 -2.02 -21.80
N LEU A 118 3.04 -2.32 -20.74
CA LEU A 118 2.39 -1.35 -19.88
C LEU A 118 3.16 -1.19 -18.57
N ILE A 119 3.48 0.07 -18.23
CA ILE A 119 4.09 0.41 -16.94
C ILE A 119 2.99 0.57 -15.89
N HIS A 120 3.01 -0.30 -14.88
CA HIS A 120 2.12 -0.22 -13.74
C HIS A 120 2.73 0.65 -12.63
N TYR A 121 2.08 1.77 -12.33
CA TYR A 121 2.39 2.57 -11.15
C TYR A 121 1.50 2.20 -9.97
N GLY A 122 1.94 2.57 -8.77
CA GLY A 122 1.20 2.33 -7.53
C GLY A 122 1.95 2.87 -6.32
N TYR A 123 1.57 2.37 -5.15
CA TYR A 123 2.20 2.74 -3.89
C TYR A 123 3.34 1.78 -3.53
N LYS A 124 4.45 2.38 -3.10
CA LYS A 124 5.43 1.79 -2.17
C LYS A 124 5.42 2.63 -0.89
N PHE A 125 6.17 2.24 0.12
CA PHE A 125 6.33 3.03 1.34
C PHE A 125 7.80 3.38 1.57
N ARG A 126 8.05 4.54 2.14
CA ARG A 126 9.39 4.98 2.57
C ARG A 126 9.33 5.44 4.03
N PRO A 127 10.43 5.38 4.80
CA PRO A 127 10.44 5.94 6.14
C PRO A 127 10.13 7.43 6.13
N ILE A 128 9.40 7.89 7.13
CA ILE A 128 9.23 9.33 7.36
C ILE A 128 10.58 9.85 7.86
N ARG A 129 11.25 10.69 7.07
CA ARG A 129 12.44 11.39 7.54
C ARG A 129 12.02 12.30 8.69
N SER A 130 12.43 11.94 9.90
CA SER A 130 12.37 12.86 11.03
C SER A 130 13.28 14.02 10.66
N GLY A 131 12.72 15.22 10.47
CA GLY A 131 13.54 16.39 10.18
C GLY A 131 14.64 16.49 11.22
N SER A 132 15.89 16.55 10.78
CA SER A 132 16.99 17.03 11.59
C SER A 132 16.63 18.46 12.01
N ASN A 133 16.17 18.64 13.24
CA ASN A 133 16.35 19.93 13.91
C ASN A 133 17.86 20.07 14.14
N GLY A 134 18.53 20.68 13.17
CA GLY A 134 19.86 21.26 13.32
C GLY A 134 19.72 22.76 13.48
#